data_AF-A0A8T4IFG5-F1
#
_entry.id   AF-A0A8T4IFG5-F1
#
_cell.length_a   1.000
_cell.length_b   1.000
_cell.length_c   1.000
_cell.angle_alpha   90.00
_cell.angle_beta   90.00
_cell.angle_gamma   90.00
#
_symmetry.space_group_name_H-M   'P 1'
#
loop_
_entity.id
_entity.type
_entity.pdbx_description
1 polymer ?
#
loop_
_entity_poly.entity_id
_entity_poly.type
_entity_poly.pdbx_seq_one_letter_code
_entity_poly.pdbx_strand_id
1 'polypeptide(L)'
;MLTTWELIQYDYVVRPLNPIRLSDYNEMRSEAMKADKVATDSGRLRPAKGGTMAANGGSVSETQEMVDAGYGQSGGRAYTPDGDEARVPKPKFHMDKAKNFAEREKPRFLKIMFEDGDDGATSRQEIARTLIKFYG
;
A
#
# COMPACT_ATOMS: atom_id res chain seq x y z
N MET A 1 3.22 3.33 9.14
CA MET A 1 3.13 2.96 7.72
C MET A 1 3.85 4.03 6.92
N LEU A 2 5.00 3.74 6.28
CA LEU A 2 5.60 4.48 5.14
C LEU A 2 5.56 6.03 5.13
N THR A 3 5.36 6.70 6.27
CA THR A 3 5.03 8.13 6.35
C THR A 3 6.20 9.01 5.92
N THR A 4 7.40 8.46 5.91
CA THR A 4 8.65 9.10 5.51
C THR A 4 9.10 8.71 4.11
N TRP A 5 8.43 7.77 3.44
CA TRP A 5 8.86 7.26 2.14
C TRP A 5 8.11 7.97 1.01
N GLU A 6 8.83 8.25 -0.07
CA GLU A 6 8.26 8.89 -1.24
C GLU A 6 7.60 7.84 -2.13
N LEU A 7 6.26 7.82 -2.21
CA LEU A 7 5.56 6.83 -3.03
C LEU A 7 5.69 7.13 -4.53
N ILE A 8 6.23 6.16 -5.25
CA ILE A 8 6.35 6.16 -6.72
C ILE A 8 5.12 5.50 -7.34
N GLN A 9 4.56 4.50 -6.65
CA GLN A 9 3.40 3.76 -7.11
C GLN A 9 2.60 3.23 -5.93
N TYR A 10 1.28 3.34 -6.00
CA TYR A 10 0.37 2.72 -5.04
C TYR A 10 -0.65 1.87 -5.79
N ASP A 11 -0.69 0.57 -5.49
CA ASP A 11 -1.62 -0.38 -6.10
C ASP A 11 -2.64 -0.81 -5.05
N TYR A 12 -3.92 -0.81 -5.41
CA TYR A 12 -4.99 -1.26 -4.50
C TYR A 12 -6.00 -2.17 -5.19
N VAL A 13 -6.75 -2.91 -4.38
CA VAL A 13 -8.06 -3.49 -4.72
C VAL A 13 -8.95 -3.31 -3.50
N VAL A 14 -10.15 -2.77 -3.70
CA VAL A 14 -11.16 -2.60 -2.65
C VAL A 14 -12.51 -3.12 -3.13
N ARG A 15 -13.38 -3.48 -2.20
CA ARG A 15 -14.78 -3.88 -2.46
C ARG A 15 -15.76 -2.98 -1.72
N PRO A 16 -17.03 -2.93 -2.14
CA PRO A 16 -18.06 -2.19 -1.42
C PRO A 16 -18.17 -2.64 0.03
N LEU A 17 -18.55 -1.68 0.87
CA LEU A 17 -18.77 -1.91 2.30
C LEU A 17 -19.97 -2.82 2.51
N ASN A 18 -19.81 -3.72 3.49
CA ASN A 18 -20.89 -4.46 4.13
C ASN A 18 -21.17 -3.73 5.46
N PRO A 19 -22.44 -3.42 5.81
CA PRO A 19 -22.85 -2.21 6.52
C PRO A 19 -21.98 -1.93 7.75
N ILE A 20 -21.01 -1.05 7.55
CA ILE A 20 -20.17 -0.43 8.56
C ILE A 20 -20.01 1.04 8.16
N ARG A 21 -19.80 1.91 9.15
CA ARG A 21 -19.49 3.31 8.90
C ARG A 21 -17.99 3.49 8.83
N LEU A 22 -17.52 4.13 7.76
CA LEU A 22 -16.16 4.63 7.62
C LEU A 22 -16.25 6.14 7.40
N SER A 23 -15.27 6.77 6.73
CA SER A 23 -15.41 8.15 6.28
C SER A 23 -16.56 8.30 5.28
N ASP A 24 -17.18 9.49 5.25
CA ASP A 24 -18.27 9.82 4.32
C ASP A 24 -17.87 9.55 2.86
N TYR A 25 -16.62 9.82 2.49
CA TYR A 25 -16.07 9.53 1.17
C TYR A 25 -16.11 8.03 0.83
N ASN A 26 -15.74 7.17 1.78
CA ASN A 26 -15.77 5.72 1.59
C ASN A 26 -17.21 5.17 1.53
N GLU A 27 -18.14 5.77 2.27
CA GLU A 27 -19.56 5.45 2.14
C GLU A 27 -20.09 5.85 0.77
N MET A 28 -19.84 7.08 0.32
CA MET A 28 -20.24 7.56 -1.01
C MET A 28 -19.66 6.69 -2.14
N ARG A 29 -18.37 6.34 -2.05
CA ARG A 29 -17.72 5.44 -3.01
C ARG A 29 -18.35 4.06 -3.00
N SER A 30 -18.60 3.50 -1.81
CA SER A 30 -19.25 2.20 -1.68
C SER A 30 -20.66 2.20 -2.27
N GLU A 31 -21.45 3.25 -2.05
CA GLU A 31 -22.79 3.38 -2.63
C GLU A 31 -22.74 3.54 -4.16
N ALA A 32 -21.80 4.33 -4.69
CA ALA A 32 -21.59 4.41 -6.13
C ALA A 32 -21.24 3.03 -6.74
N MET A 33 -20.34 2.28 -6.13
CA MET A 33 -20.01 0.92 -6.57
C MET A 33 -21.22 -0.02 -6.53
N LYS A 34 -22.07 0.06 -5.50
CA LYS A 34 -23.30 -0.74 -5.42
C LYS A 34 -24.30 -0.35 -6.51
N ALA A 35 -24.50 0.95 -6.74
CA ALA A 35 -25.39 1.46 -7.78
C ALA A 35 -24.97 0.98 -9.17
N ASP A 36 -23.66 1.02 -9.45
CA ASP A 36 -23.07 0.61 -10.72
C ASP A 36 -22.83 -0.91 -10.82
N LYS A 37 -23.23 -1.69 -9.79
CA LYS A 37 -23.01 -3.14 -9.69
C LYS A 37 -21.53 -3.56 -9.82
N VAL A 38 -20.63 -2.71 -9.34
CA VAL A 38 -19.18 -2.94 -9.31
C VAL A 38 -18.82 -3.79 -8.09
N ALA A 39 -18.38 -5.03 -8.34
CA ALA A 39 -17.99 -5.95 -7.28
C ALA A 39 -16.65 -5.58 -6.60
N THR A 40 -15.71 -5.04 -7.39
CA THR A 40 -14.37 -4.65 -6.93
C THR A 40 -13.87 -3.45 -7.72
N ASP A 41 -13.21 -2.52 -7.04
CA ASP A 41 -12.49 -1.41 -7.64
C ASP A 41 -10.99 -1.61 -7.42
N SER A 42 -10.22 -1.54 -8.50
CA SER A 42 -8.78 -1.75 -8.47
C SER A 42 -8.09 -0.64 -9.25
N GLY A 43 -7.06 -0.05 -8.67
CA GLY A 43 -6.35 1.04 -9.28
C GLY A 43 -4.85 0.98 -9.04
N ARG A 44 -4.15 1.73 -9.88
CA ARG A 44 -2.73 2.03 -9.73
C ARG A 44 -2.57 3.55 -9.78
N LEU A 45 -2.21 4.13 -8.64
CA LEU A 45 -1.92 5.54 -8.50
C LEU A 45 -0.42 5.78 -8.71
N ARG A 46 -0.10 6.86 -9.41
CA ARG A 46 1.26 7.35 -9.64
C ARG A 46 1.28 8.87 -9.43
N PRO A 47 2.37 9.43 -8.89
CA PRO A 47 2.50 10.88 -8.83
C PRO A 47 2.52 11.48 -10.24
N ALA A 48 2.22 12.77 -10.32
CA ALA A 48 2.47 13.54 -11.53
C ALA A 48 3.96 13.49 -11.90
N LYS A 49 4.29 13.68 -13.18
CA LYS A 49 5.68 13.65 -13.66
C LYS A 49 6.53 14.67 -12.89
N GLY A 50 7.54 14.20 -12.16
CA GLY A 50 8.42 15.04 -11.33
C GLY A 50 7.82 15.48 -9.99
N GLY A 51 6.65 14.96 -9.62
CA GLY A 51 6.04 15.18 -8.31
C GLY A 51 6.18 13.97 -7.40
N THR A 52 5.86 14.17 -6.12
CA THR A 52 5.84 13.12 -5.09
C THR A 52 4.41 12.79 -4.69
N MET A 53 4.15 11.56 -4.24
CA MET A 53 2.84 11.17 -3.70
C MET A 53 2.98 10.91 -2.21
N ALA A 54 2.21 11.64 -1.41
CA ALA A 54 2.17 11.43 0.03
C ALA A 54 1.36 10.16 0.36
N ALA A 55 1.88 9.34 1.29
CA ALA A 55 1.18 8.15 1.78
C ALA A 55 -0.16 8.45 2.48
N ASN A 56 -0.33 9.68 2.94
CA ASN A 56 -1.46 10.09 3.78
C ASN A 56 -2.44 11.03 3.05
N GLY A 57 -2.39 11.09 1.72
CA GLY A 57 -3.15 12.06 0.92
C GLY A 57 -4.17 11.43 -0.01
N GLY A 58 -5.35 12.07 -0.10
CA GLY A 58 -6.38 11.81 -1.12
C GLY A 58 -6.77 10.33 -1.24
N SER A 59 -6.82 9.83 -2.47
CA SER A 59 -7.24 8.46 -2.77
C SER A 59 -6.37 7.37 -2.14
N VAL A 60 -5.11 7.68 -1.76
CA VAL A 60 -4.28 6.74 -0.99
C VAL A 60 -4.87 6.56 0.41
N SER A 61 -5.17 7.65 1.11
CA SER A 61 -5.77 7.59 2.47
C SER A 61 -7.15 6.92 2.46
N GLU A 62 -8.01 7.26 1.50
CA GLU A 62 -9.36 6.67 1.38
C GLU A 62 -9.30 5.15 1.19
N THR A 63 -8.47 4.69 0.26
CA THR A 63 -8.30 3.26 0.00
C THR A 63 -7.63 2.56 1.19
N GLN A 64 -6.73 3.24 1.89
CA GLN A 64 -6.05 2.68 3.05
C GLN A 64 -7.04 2.43 4.19
N GLU A 65 -8.00 3.32 4.44
CA GLU A 65 -9.07 3.08 5.41
C GLU A 65 -9.89 1.82 5.07
N MET A 66 -10.23 1.61 3.78
CA MET A 66 -10.94 0.41 3.35
C MET A 66 -10.10 -0.87 3.52
N VAL A 67 -8.80 -0.79 3.24
CA VAL A 67 -7.83 -1.87 3.47
C VAL A 67 -7.73 -2.18 4.96
N ASP A 68 -7.68 -1.15 5.81
CA ASP A 68 -7.59 -1.30 7.26
C ASP A 68 -8.85 -1.90 7.88
N ALA A 69 -9.99 -1.60 7.27
CA ALA A 69 -11.25 -2.24 7.60
C ALA A 69 -11.37 -3.67 7.01
N GLY A 70 -10.39 -4.19 6.24
CA GLY A 70 -10.40 -5.54 5.66
C GLY A 70 -11.21 -5.68 4.37
N TYR A 71 -11.65 -4.57 3.78
CA TYR A 71 -12.39 -4.51 2.51
C TYR A 71 -11.46 -4.34 1.30
N GLY A 72 -10.15 -4.43 1.50
CA GLY A 72 -9.20 -4.31 0.41
C GLY A 72 -7.82 -4.85 0.74
N GLN A 73 -6.94 -4.77 -0.26
CA GLN A 73 -5.51 -4.97 -0.14
C GLN A 73 -4.77 -3.86 -0.87
N SER A 74 -3.66 -3.40 -0.30
CA SER A 74 -2.78 -2.40 -0.92
C SER A 74 -1.33 -2.87 -0.94
N GLY A 75 -0.57 -2.29 -1.87
CA GLY A 75 0.87 -2.43 -1.99
C GLY A 75 1.43 -1.23 -2.75
N GLY A 76 2.74 -1.19 -2.94
CA GLY A 76 3.34 -0.04 -3.60
C GLY A 76 4.84 -0.14 -3.82
N ARG A 77 5.34 0.90 -4.47
CA ARG A 77 6.76 1.19 -4.64
C ARG A 77 7.05 2.58 -4.10
N ALA A 78 8.17 2.73 -3.44
CA ALA A 78 8.58 3.99 -2.86
C ALA A 78 10.10 4.09 -2.83
N TYR A 79 10.60 5.31 -2.75
CA TYR A 79 12.00 5.55 -2.40
C TYR A 79 12.14 5.58 -0.87
N THR A 80 13.15 4.88 -0.38
CA THR A 80 13.62 4.99 0.99
C THR A 80 14.26 6.37 1.21
N PRO A 81 14.44 6.82 2.46
CA PRO A 81 15.15 8.07 2.75
C PRO A 81 16.57 8.13 2.17
N ASP A 82 17.19 6.98 1.97
CA ASP A 82 18.55 6.83 1.43
C ASP A 82 18.59 6.83 -0.12
N GLY A 83 17.42 6.91 -0.78
CA GLY A 83 17.29 6.96 -2.24
C GLY A 83 17.06 5.60 -2.91
N ASP A 84 17.14 4.48 -2.16
CA ASP A 84 16.91 3.15 -2.72
C ASP A 84 15.43 2.89 -3.03
N GLU A 85 15.13 2.15 -4.12
CA GLU A 85 13.77 1.73 -4.44
C GLU A 85 13.35 0.54 -3.57
N ALA A 86 12.30 0.73 -2.80
CA ALA A 86 11.64 -0.30 -2.02
C ALA A 86 10.29 -0.68 -2.61
N ARG A 87 10.01 -1.98 -2.68
CA ARG A 87 8.75 -2.55 -3.16
C ARG A 87 8.07 -3.36 -2.08
N VAL A 88 6.84 -2.98 -1.78
CA VAL A 88 5.90 -3.71 -0.92
C VAL A 88 4.88 -4.41 -1.83
N PRO A 89 4.94 -5.75 -1.99
CA PRO A 89 3.98 -6.45 -2.83
C PRO A 89 2.57 -6.36 -2.24
N LYS A 90 1.58 -6.09 -3.10
CA LYS A 90 0.16 -6.15 -2.72
C LYS A 90 -0.23 -7.60 -2.42
N PRO A 91 -0.82 -7.89 -1.25
CA PRO A 91 -1.31 -9.23 -0.94
C PRO A 91 -2.43 -9.69 -1.86
N LYS A 92 -2.71 -10.99 -1.87
CA LYS A 92 -3.85 -11.53 -2.63
C LYS A 92 -5.15 -10.99 -2.04
N PHE A 93 -5.99 -10.41 -2.90
CA PHE A 93 -7.32 -9.96 -2.50
C PHE A 93 -8.30 -11.13 -2.43
N HIS A 94 -9.14 -11.13 -1.40
CA HIS A 94 -10.23 -12.05 -1.20
C HIS A 94 -11.54 -11.29 -1.00
N MET A 95 -12.66 -11.83 -1.49
CA MET A 95 -13.98 -11.26 -1.21
C MET A 95 -14.34 -11.36 0.27
N ASP A 96 -13.82 -12.37 0.97
CA ASP A 96 -14.03 -12.56 2.40
C ASP A 96 -13.11 -11.64 3.22
N LYS A 97 -13.72 -10.82 4.08
CA LYS A 97 -13.05 -9.87 4.98
C LYS A 97 -12.05 -10.57 5.92
N ALA A 98 -12.42 -11.71 6.48
CA ALA A 98 -11.56 -12.46 7.41
C ALA A 98 -10.31 -12.99 6.70
N LYS A 99 -10.47 -13.43 5.44
CA LYS A 99 -9.33 -13.86 4.61
C LYS A 99 -8.41 -12.70 4.27
N ASN A 100 -8.94 -11.49 4.06
CA ASN A 100 -8.09 -10.31 3.85
C ASN A 100 -7.26 -9.96 5.09
N PHE A 101 -7.84 -10.04 6.28
CA PHE A 101 -7.08 -9.84 7.53
C PHE A 101 -5.99 -10.90 7.69
N ALA A 102 -6.35 -12.18 7.53
CA ALA A 102 -5.38 -13.27 7.61
C ALA A 102 -4.24 -13.14 6.58
N GLU A 103 -4.54 -12.69 5.36
CA GLU A 103 -3.53 -12.46 4.34
C GLU A 103 -2.59 -11.29 4.69
N ARG A 104 -3.11 -10.29 5.40
CA ARG A 104 -2.33 -9.12 5.85
C ARG A 104 -1.39 -9.43 7.00
N GLU A 105 -1.77 -10.37 7.86
CA GLU A 105 -0.95 -10.85 8.99
C GLU A 105 0.20 -11.74 8.55
N LYS A 106 0.17 -12.28 7.31
CA LYS A 106 1.28 -13.08 6.79
C LYS A 106 2.55 -12.25 6.68
N PRO A 107 3.72 -12.81 7.02
CA PRO A 107 5.01 -12.14 6.81
C PRO A 107 5.17 -11.72 5.35
N ARG A 108 5.53 -10.46 5.12
CA ARG A 108 5.75 -9.92 3.79
C ARG A 108 7.23 -9.62 3.59
N PHE A 109 7.77 -10.07 2.46
CA PHE A 109 9.13 -9.73 2.08
C PHE A 109 9.14 -8.35 1.42
N LEU A 110 9.77 -7.40 2.09
CA LEU A 110 10.16 -6.12 1.49
C LEU A 110 11.32 -6.38 0.53
N LYS A 111 11.16 -5.96 -0.73
CA LYS A 111 12.25 -6.00 -1.71
C LYS A 111 12.87 -4.61 -1.81
N ILE A 112 14.16 -4.49 -1.51
CA ILE A 112 14.94 -3.26 -1.66
C ILE A 112 15.92 -3.49 -2.80
N MET A 113 15.96 -2.57 -3.75
CA MET A 113 16.91 -2.59 -4.87
C MET A 113 17.94 -1.48 -4.63
N PHE A 114 19.21 -1.86 -4.66
CA PHE A 114 20.35 -0.95 -4.53
C PHE A 114 20.98 -0.76 -5.91
N GLU A 115 21.40 0.46 -6.24
CA GLU A 115 22.27 0.67 -7.40
C GLU A 115 23.71 0.21 -7.07
N ASP A 116 24.40 -0.37 -8.06
CA ASP A 116 25.77 -0.83 -7.90
C ASP A 116 26.74 0.38 -7.86
N GLY A 117 26.81 1.03 -6.70
CA GLY A 117 27.88 1.96 -6.32
C GLY A 117 29.01 1.25 -5.56
N ASP A 118 30.24 1.69 -5.72
CA ASP A 118 31.51 1.05 -5.32
C ASP A 118 31.74 0.88 -3.80
N ASP A 119 30.76 1.21 -2.96
CA ASP A 119 30.92 1.25 -1.50
C ASP A 119 30.17 0.11 -0.79
N GLY A 120 30.93 -0.94 -0.45
CA GLY A 120 30.79 -1.75 0.77
C GLY A 120 29.49 -2.56 0.96
N ALA A 121 29.51 -3.83 0.55
CA ALA A 121 28.45 -4.82 0.79
C ALA A 121 28.02 -5.00 2.27
N THR A 122 28.85 -4.59 3.23
CA THR A 122 28.60 -4.71 4.68
C THR A 122 27.59 -3.66 5.20
N SER A 123 27.60 -2.45 4.65
CA SER A 123 26.67 -1.36 5.04
C SER A 123 25.23 -1.66 4.62
N ARG A 124 25.05 -2.20 3.40
CA ARG A 124 23.72 -2.49 2.82
C ARG A 124 22.94 -3.57 3.58
N GLN A 125 23.62 -4.56 4.15
CA GLN A 125 22.99 -5.61 4.95
C GLN A 125 22.51 -5.10 6.31
N GLU A 126 23.22 -4.16 6.92
CA GLU A 126 22.79 -3.50 8.17
C GLU A 126 21.60 -2.57 7.94
N ILE A 127 21.57 -1.85 6.81
CA ILE A 127 20.42 -1.02 6.41
C ILE A 127 19.19 -1.89 6.15
N ALA A 128 19.32 -2.98 5.38
CA ALA A 128 18.23 -3.92 5.13
C ALA A 128 17.70 -4.55 6.43
N ARG A 129 18.59 -4.94 7.35
CA ARG A 129 18.19 -5.45 8.68
C ARG A 129 17.48 -4.39 9.53
N THR A 130 17.93 -3.14 9.47
CA THR A 130 17.31 -2.03 10.21
C THR A 130 15.94 -1.70 9.66
N LEU A 131 15.77 -1.71 8.33
CA LEU A 131 14.46 -1.53 7.68
C LEU A 131 13.49 -2.68 7.98
N ILE A 132 13.96 -3.93 8.03
CA ILE A 132 13.14 -5.08 8.45
C ILE A 132 12.75 -4.96 9.94
N LYS A 133 13.65 -4.47 10.80
CA LYS A 133 13.41 -4.38 12.25
C LYS A 133 12.52 -3.20 12.66
N PHE A 134 12.54 -2.09 11.91
CA PHE A 134 11.71 -0.91 12.17
C PHE A 134 10.33 -0.96 11.50
N TYR A 135 10.19 -1.72 10.40
CA TYR A 135 8.96 -1.72 9.59
C TYR A 135 8.33 -3.11 9.40
N GLY A 136 8.91 -4.16 10.01
CA GLY A 136 8.37 -5.52 10.09
C GLY A 136 7.39 -5.72 11.23
#